data_AF-A0AAW9DGI1-F1
#
_entry.id   AF-A0AAW9DGI1-F1
#
_cell.length_a   1.000
_cell.length_b   1.000
_cell.length_c   1.000
_cell.angle_alpha   90.00
_cell.angle_beta   90.00
_cell.angle_gamma   90.00
#
_symmetry.space_group_name_H-M   'P 1'
#
loop_
_entity.id
_entity.type
_entity.pdbx_description
1 polymer ?
#
loop_
_entity_poly.entity_id
_entity_poly.type
_entity_poly.pdbx_seq_one_letter_code
_entity_poly.pdbx_strand_id
1 'polypeptide(L)'
;NQRRWEIEECFRIMKHELKARPVYLGREDRISAHFTTCFLALIIYRYLELAVQKQFTCTELIETLRPYTFRYLPGFGYLPNYTRTAITDELHQTFGFRSDYQIISEKKMKKIFTSVKIEKKYAFLI
;
A
#
# COMPACT_ATOMS: atom_id res chain seq x y z
N ASN A 1 -21.89 -21.57 -1.34
CA ASN A 1 -21.34 -20.96 -2.58
C ASN A 1 -20.71 -19.57 -2.38
N GLN A 2 -20.42 -19.12 -1.14
CA GLN A 2 -20.01 -17.73 -0.86
C GLN A 2 -18.54 -17.39 -1.25
N ARG A 3 -17.63 -18.36 -1.19
CA ARG A 3 -16.18 -18.13 -1.45
C ARG A 3 -15.81 -17.88 -2.92
N ARG A 4 -16.69 -18.18 -3.89
CA ARG A 4 -16.38 -17.95 -5.31
C ARG A 4 -16.32 -16.47 -5.65
N TRP A 5 -17.20 -15.68 -5.05
CA TRP A 5 -17.27 -14.23 -5.31
C TRP A 5 -16.01 -13.49 -4.85
N GLU A 6 -15.45 -13.87 -3.71
CA GLU A 6 -14.21 -13.31 -3.18
C GLU A 6 -13.02 -13.57 -4.14
N ILE A 7 -12.96 -14.78 -4.69
CA ILE A 7 -11.93 -15.19 -5.65
C ILE A 7 -12.09 -14.40 -6.96
N GLU A 8 -13.32 -14.25 -7.46
CA GLU A 8 -13.62 -13.47 -8.67
C GLU A 8 -13.26 -11.99 -8.50
N GLU A 9 -13.55 -11.40 -7.34
CA GLU A 9 -13.15 -10.04 -7.01
C GLU A 9 -11.63 -9.88 -7.03
N CYS A 10 -10.89 -10.79 -6.39
CA CYS A 10 -9.43 -10.77 -6.40
C CYS A 10 -8.87 -10.79 -7.83
N PHE A 11 -9.42 -11.65 -8.70
CA PHE A 11 -9.03 -11.70 -10.10
C PHE A 11 -9.39 -10.42 -10.87
N ARG A 12 -10.52 -9.78 -10.55
CA ARG A 12 -10.92 -8.49 -11.14
C ARG A 12 -9.93 -7.39 -10.76
N ILE A 13 -9.59 -7.27 -9.48
CA ILE A 13 -8.60 -6.29 -8.98
C ILE A 13 -7.23 -6.52 -9.63
N MET A 14 -6.74 -7.76 -9.69
CA MET A 14 -5.45 -8.04 -10.33
C MET A 14 -5.42 -7.59 -11.79
N LYS A 15 -6.49 -7.88 -12.55
CA LYS A 15 -6.55 -7.54 -13.98
C LYS A 15 -6.62 -6.03 -14.20
N HIS A 16 -7.50 -5.33 -13.49
CA HIS A 16 -7.81 -3.93 -13.75
C HIS A 16 -6.93 -2.96 -12.95
N GLU A 17 -6.78 -3.17 -11.65
CA GLU A 17 -6.07 -2.24 -10.76
C GLU A 17 -4.55 -2.45 -10.76
N LEU A 18 -4.11 -3.71 -10.84
CA LEU A 18 -2.69 -4.09 -10.76
C LEU A 18 -2.08 -4.38 -12.14
N LYS A 19 -2.81 -4.08 -13.22
CA LYS A 19 -2.36 -4.21 -14.61
C LYS A 19 -1.81 -5.60 -14.93
N ALA A 20 -2.37 -6.66 -14.33
CA ALA A 20 -2.04 -8.04 -14.71
C ALA A 20 -2.36 -8.32 -16.18
N ARG A 21 -3.16 -7.47 -16.83
CA ARG A 21 -3.42 -7.48 -18.27
C ARG A 21 -3.37 -6.03 -18.82
N PRO A 22 -2.83 -5.81 -20.02
CA PRO A 22 -2.30 -6.78 -20.99
C PRO A 22 -0.85 -7.17 -20.68
N VAL A 23 -0.51 -8.45 -20.85
CA VAL A 23 0.87 -8.95 -20.72
C VAL A 23 1.54 -8.88 -22.08
N TYR A 24 2.32 -7.84 -22.33
CA TYR A 24 3.11 -7.68 -23.56
C TYR A 24 4.51 -8.33 -23.46
N LEU A 25 4.60 -9.47 -22.77
CA LEU A 25 5.85 -10.18 -22.49
C LEU A 25 5.76 -11.58 -23.07
N GLY A 26 6.73 -11.95 -23.93
CA GLY A 26 6.73 -13.26 -24.59
C GLY A 26 7.52 -14.36 -23.87
N ARG A 27 8.38 -14.00 -22.91
CA ARG A 27 9.18 -14.98 -22.16
C ARG A 27 8.46 -15.41 -20.88
N GLU A 28 8.39 -16.72 -20.64
CA GLU A 28 7.70 -17.31 -19.47
C GLU A 28 8.21 -16.79 -18.12
N ASP A 29 9.51 -16.54 -17.99
CA ASP A 29 10.12 -16.00 -16.78
C ASP A 29 9.59 -14.59 -16.46
N ARG A 30 9.46 -13.74 -17.47
CA ARG A 30 8.93 -12.37 -17.33
C ARG A 30 7.43 -12.37 -17.04
N ILE A 31 6.68 -13.30 -17.64
CA ILE A 31 5.26 -13.49 -17.38
C ILE A 31 5.06 -13.90 -15.91
N SER A 32 5.81 -14.91 -15.47
CA SER A 32 5.77 -15.39 -14.08
C SER A 32 6.10 -14.27 -13.10
N ALA A 33 7.19 -13.52 -13.33
CA ALA A 33 7.58 -12.41 -12.48
C ALA A 33 6.48 -11.33 -12.37
N HIS A 34 5.87 -10.94 -13.49
CA HIS A 34 4.76 -9.97 -13.50
C HIS A 34 3.58 -10.44 -12.64
N PHE A 35 3.09 -11.66 -12.88
CA PHE A 35 1.97 -12.21 -12.11
C PHE A 35 2.31 -12.35 -10.62
N THR A 36 3.52 -12.77 -10.28
CA THR A 36 3.98 -12.82 -8.89
C THR A 36 3.96 -11.45 -8.25
N THR A 37 4.42 -10.40 -8.94
CA THR A 37 4.39 -9.03 -8.39
C THR A 37 2.96 -8.50 -8.23
N CYS A 38 2.05 -8.74 -9.18
CA CYS A 38 0.64 -8.39 -9.04
C CYS A 38 -0.02 -9.13 -7.88
N PHE A 39 0.28 -10.43 -7.72
CA PHE A 39 -0.26 -11.23 -6.63
C PHE A 39 0.24 -10.76 -5.27
N LEU A 40 1.54 -10.47 -5.16
CA LEU A 40 2.14 -9.92 -3.94
C LEU A 40 1.52 -8.56 -3.58
N ALA A 41 1.34 -7.67 -4.57
CA ALA A 41 0.66 -6.39 -4.36
C ALA A 41 -0.77 -6.59 -3.85
N LEU A 42 -1.55 -7.50 -4.45
CA LEU A 42 -2.90 -7.83 -3.97
C LEU A 42 -2.89 -8.30 -2.51
N ILE A 43 -1.96 -9.20 -2.15
CA ILE A 43 -1.84 -9.68 -0.76
C ILE A 43 -1.62 -8.52 0.20
N ILE A 44 -0.71 -7.59 -0.14
CA ILE A 44 -0.44 -6.41 0.68
C ILE A 44 -1.71 -5.58 0.88
N TYR A 45 -2.48 -5.32 -0.18
CA TYR A 45 -3.73 -4.58 -0.06
C TYR A 45 -4.81 -5.32 0.73
N ARG A 46 -4.88 -6.66 0.63
CA ARG A 46 -5.79 -7.47 1.48
C ARG A 46 -5.38 -7.44 2.96
N TYR A 47 -4.08 -7.41 3.27
CA TYR A 47 -3.62 -7.18 4.64
C TYR A 47 -3.97 -5.78 5.14
N LEU A 48 -3.85 -4.75 4.28
CA LEU A 48 -4.26 -3.38 4.64
C LEU A 48 -5.77 -3.31 4.90
N GLU A 49 -6.59 -3.93 4.06
CA GLU A 49 -8.04 -4.03 4.24
C GLU A 49 -8.41 -4.69 5.58
N LEU A 50 -7.69 -5.74 5.98
CA LEU A 50 -7.87 -6.36 7.29
C LEU A 50 -7.39 -5.46 8.45
N ALA A 51 -6.28 -4.75 8.28
CA ALA A 51 -5.73 -3.87 9.32
C ALA A 51 -6.69 -2.72 9.66
N VAL A 52 -7.40 -2.19 8.66
CA VAL A 52 -8.44 -1.16 8.82
C VAL A 52 -9.82 -1.77 9.09
N GLN A 53 -9.87 -3.00 9.60
CA GLN A 53 -11.09 -3.72 10.01
C GLN A 53 -12.16 -3.83 8.92
N LYS A 54 -11.75 -3.91 7.65
CA LYS A 54 -12.61 -3.99 6.47
C LYS A 54 -13.59 -2.81 6.33
N GLN A 55 -13.28 -1.64 6.90
CA GLN A 55 -14.09 -0.43 6.71
C GLN A 55 -14.04 0.11 5.28
N PHE A 56 -12.97 -0.20 4.55
CA PHE A 56 -12.74 0.21 3.17
C PHE A 56 -12.42 -1.00 2.31
N THR A 57 -12.85 -0.96 1.05
CA THR A 57 -12.56 -2.01 0.07
C THR A 57 -11.13 -1.92 -0.44
N CYS A 58 -10.59 -3.07 -0.86
CA CYS A 58 -9.29 -3.15 -1.53
C CYS A 58 -9.15 -2.16 -2.71
N THR A 59 -10.20 -1.94 -3.51
CA THR A 59 -10.19 -0.96 -4.61
C THR A 59 -10.01 0.47 -4.11
N GLU A 60 -10.76 0.89 -3.10
CA GLU A 60 -10.65 2.24 -2.52
C GLU A 60 -9.27 2.49 -1.90
N LEU A 61 -8.70 1.47 -1.25
CA LEU A 61 -7.34 1.51 -0.72
C LEU A 61 -6.31 1.69 -1.84
N ILE A 62 -6.44 0.94 -2.95
CA ILE A 62 -5.55 1.07 -4.10
C ILE A 62 -5.65 2.47 -4.71
N GLU A 63 -6.87 2.96 -4.96
CA GLU A 63 -7.10 4.28 -5.55
C GLU A 63 -6.55 5.42 -4.68
N THR A 64 -6.72 5.33 -3.37
CA THR A 64 -6.21 6.33 -2.42
C THR A 64 -4.69 6.29 -2.29
N LEU A 65 -4.10 5.09 -2.26
CA LEU A 65 -2.66 4.93 -2.06
C LEU A 65 -1.84 5.10 -3.34
N ARG A 66 -2.44 4.95 -4.52
CA ARG A 66 -1.76 5.14 -5.81
C ARG A 66 -1.13 6.54 -5.99
N PRO A 67 -1.81 7.66 -5.67
CA PRO A 67 -1.19 8.99 -5.70
C PRO A 67 -0.36 9.33 -4.44
N TYR A 68 -0.30 8.44 -3.45
CA TYR A 68 0.32 8.70 -2.14
C TYR A 68 1.85 8.82 -2.25
N THR A 69 2.30 10.01 -2.62
CA THR A 69 3.69 10.31 -2.95
C THR A 69 4.19 11.51 -2.15
N PHE A 70 5.51 11.66 -2.05
CA PHE A 70 6.15 12.78 -1.36
C PHE A 70 7.18 13.43 -2.29
N ARG A 71 7.22 14.76 -2.32
CA ARG A 71 8.23 15.55 -3.02
C ARG A 71 9.36 15.92 -2.05
N TYR A 72 10.60 15.62 -2.41
CA TYR A 72 11.76 16.07 -1.63
C TYR A 72 12.06 17.55 -1.91
N LEU A 73 12.29 18.32 -0.85
CA LEU A 73 12.68 19.72 -0.86
C LEU A 73 14.03 19.85 -0.12
N PRO A 74 15.14 20.09 -0.84
CA PRO A 74 16.46 20.22 -0.25
C PRO A 74 16.48 21.24 0.89
N GLY A 75 17.03 20.86 2.05
CA GLY A 75 17.11 21.71 3.23
C GLY A 75 15.84 21.82 4.08
N PHE A 76 14.67 21.38 3.58
CA PHE A 76 13.40 21.45 4.30
C PHE A 76 12.85 20.07 4.67
N GLY A 77 12.89 19.09 3.76
CA GLY A 77 12.39 17.73 3.98
C GLY A 77 11.45 17.26 2.88
N TYR A 78 10.33 16.65 3.24
CA TYR A 78 9.37 16.02 2.32
C TYR A 78 8.00 16.70 2.39
N LEU A 79 7.48 17.09 1.23
CA LEU A 79 6.13 17.62 1.04
C LEU A 79 5.19 16.50 0.58
N PRO A 80 4.10 16.19 1.30
CA PRO A 80 3.10 15.24 0.84
C PRO A 80 2.42 15.74 -0.45
N ASN A 81 2.31 14.87 -1.44
CA ASN A 81 1.65 15.14 -2.72
C ASN A 81 0.42 14.24 -2.89
N TYR A 82 -0.47 14.27 -1.90
CA TYR A 82 -1.74 13.55 -1.89
C TYR A 82 -2.78 14.32 -1.07
N THR A 83 -4.04 13.99 -1.27
CA THR A 83 -5.15 14.59 -0.51
C THR A 83 -5.47 13.73 0.70
N ARG A 84 -5.65 14.36 1.86
CA ARG A 84 -6.15 13.70 3.07
C ARG A 84 -7.57 13.19 2.84
N THR A 85 -7.81 11.93 3.14
CA THR A 85 -9.12 11.27 3.11
C THR A 85 -9.36 10.49 4.41
N ALA A 86 -10.59 9.99 4.61
CA ALA A 86 -10.92 9.12 5.73
C ALA A 86 -10.01 7.87 5.77
N ILE A 87 -9.67 7.31 4.61
CA ILE A 87 -8.73 6.19 4.48
C ILE A 87 -7.35 6.57 5.01
N THR A 88 -6.80 7.72 4.62
CA THR A 88 -5.47 8.13 5.09
C THR A 88 -5.46 8.39 6.60
N ASP A 89 -6.56 8.88 7.14
CA ASP A 89 -6.70 9.13 8.59
C ASP A 89 -6.75 7.81 9.38
N GLU A 90 -7.54 6.84 8.91
CA GLU A 90 -7.61 5.51 9.52
C GLU A 90 -6.25 4.78 9.46
N LEU A 91 -5.54 4.90 8.33
CA LEU A 91 -4.20 4.34 8.19
C LEU A 91 -3.20 5.01 9.15
N HIS A 92 -3.24 6.34 9.28
CA HIS A 92 -2.38 7.05 10.23
C HIS A 92 -2.65 6.66 11.68
N GLN A 93 -3.92 6.45 12.03
CA GLN A 93 -4.32 5.98 13.35
C GLN A 93 -3.88 4.53 13.59
N THR A 94 -4.13 3.63 12.63
CA THR A 94 -3.80 2.21 12.71
C THR A 94 -2.30 1.98 12.85
N PHE A 95 -1.47 2.70 12.07
CA PHE A 95 -0.01 2.53 12.08
C PHE A 95 0.74 3.50 13.00
N GLY A 96 0.03 4.39 13.71
CA GLY A 96 0.63 5.27 14.71
C GLY A 96 1.61 6.32 14.14
N PHE A 97 1.52 6.65 12.86
CA PHE A 97 2.33 7.72 12.25
C PHE A 97 1.48 8.64 11.38
N ARG A 98 1.86 9.92 11.36
CA ARG A 98 1.19 10.97 10.59
C ARG A 98 2.15 11.56 9.56
N SER A 99 1.71 11.60 8.31
CA SER A 99 2.47 12.15 7.19
C SER A 99 1.70 13.19 6.38
N ASP A 100 0.62 13.73 6.92
CA ASP A 100 -0.27 14.73 6.33
C ASP A 100 0.17 16.19 6.59
N TYR A 101 1.31 16.42 7.24
CA TYR A 101 1.81 17.75 7.58
C TYR A 101 2.41 18.48 6.36
N GLN A 102 2.36 19.81 6.38
CA GLN A 102 2.89 20.66 5.29
C GLN A 102 4.34 20.33 4.90
N ILE A 103 5.24 20.07 5.86
CA ILE A 103 6.60 19.58 5.59
C ILE A 103 7.00 18.56 6.65
N ILE A 104 7.39 17.37 6.22
CA ILE A 104 7.96 16.33 7.08
C ILE A 104 9.49 16.46 7.02
N SER A 105 10.12 16.86 8.13
CA SER A 105 11.58 16.98 8.18
C SER A 105 12.27 15.63 7.93
N GLU A 106 13.50 15.67 7.41
CA GLU A 106 14.29 14.45 7.17
C GLU A 106 14.47 13.61 8.45
N LYS A 107 14.66 14.28 9.59
CA LYS A 107 14.79 13.62 10.90
C LYS A 107 13.51 12.84 11.25
N LYS A 108 12.34 13.46 11.05
CA LYS A 108 11.04 12.82 11.32
C LYS A 108 10.80 11.66 10.36
N MET A 109 11.11 11.82 9.08
CA MET A 109 10.99 10.76 8.08
C MET A 109 11.88 9.56 8.41
N LYS A 110 13.15 9.81 8.79
CA LYS A 110 14.07 8.77 9.27
C LYS A 110 13.55 8.06 10.53
N LYS A 111 12.93 8.81 11.46
CA LYS A 111 12.33 8.23 12.66
C LYS A 111 11.17 7.29 12.31
N ILE A 112 10.30 7.66 11.38
CA ILE A 112 9.21 6.80 10.88
C ILE A 112 9.78 5.51 10.26
N PHE A 113 10.80 5.61 9.40
CA PHE A 113 11.43 4.41 8.84
C PHE A 113 12.09 3.52 9.91
N THR A 114 12.59 4.12 10.99
CA THR A 114 13.23 3.39 12.07
C THR A 114 12.21 2.68 12.95
N SER A 115 11.08 3.32 13.29
CA SER A 115 10.02 2.69 14.09
C SER A 115 9.44 1.46 13.39
N VAL A 116 9.23 1.53 12.06
CA VAL A 116 8.77 0.38 11.25
C VAL A 116 9.76 -0.80 11.29
N LYS A 117 11.07 -0.54 11.36
CA LYS A 117 12.08 -1.62 11.48
C LYS A 117 12.09 -2.26 12.86
N ILE A 118 11.80 -1.48 13.90
CA ILE A 118 11.82 -1.95 15.29
C ILE A 118 10.62 -2.86 15.58
N GLU A 119 9.41 -2.50 15.14
CA GLU A 119 8.23 -3.36 15.31
C GLU A 119 8.41 -4.75 14.69
N LYS A 120 9.06 -4.84 13.52
CA LYS A 120 9.40 -6.13 12.91
C LYS A 120 10.33 -6.98 13.77
N LYS A 121 11.22 -6.37 14.56
CA LYS A 121 12.14 -7.11 15.42
C LYS A 121 11.42 -7.79 16.59
N TYR A 122 10.36 -7.17 17.10
CA TYR A 122 9.57 -7.70 18.22
C TYR A 122 8.41 -8.60 17.78
N ALA A 123 7.86 -8.41 16.57
CA ALA A 123 6.82 -9.27 16.01
C ALA A 123 7.30 -10.69 15.65
N PHE A 124 8.62 -10.92 15.56
CA PHE A 124 9.24 -12.25 15.36
C PHE A 124 9.70 -12.91 16.68
N LEU A 125 9.53 -12.24 17.82
CA LEU A 125 9.94 -12.73 19.15
C LEU A 125 8.74 -13.18 20.02
N ILE A 126 7.55 -13.25 19.43
CA ILE A 126 6.32 -13.82 20.01
C ILE A 126 5.90 -14.97 19.09
#